data_AF-A0A2W6YQ09-F1
#
_entry.id   AF-A0A2W6YQ09-F1
#
_cell.length_a   1.000
_cell.length_b   1.000
_cell.length_c   1.000
_cell.angle_alpha   90.00
_cell.angle_beta   90.00
_cell.angle_gamma   90.00
#
_symmetry.space_group_name_H-M   'P 1'
#
loop_
_entity.id
_entity.type
_entity.pdbx_description
1 polymer ?
#
loop_
_entity_poly.entity_id
_entity_poly.type
_entity_poly.pdbx_seq_one_letter_code
_entity_poly.pdbx_strand_id
1 'polypeptide(L)'
;MRFKPIELAFIALGGALGLLTGLAVKAGLLPQGGAVPPFLILLLGLGLVEIVAAYATGRPPGMLVAMPARMLAFALGVGLLLLLGGQLS
;
A
#
# COMPACT_ATOMS: atom_id res chain seq x y z
N MET A 1 17.40 -4.34 11.83
CA MET A 1 16.16 -5.10 12.16
C MET A 1 15.93 -6.13 11.06
N ARG A 2 15.62 -7.39 11.41
CA ARG A 2 15.37 -8.45 10.40
C ARG A 2 13.87 -8.67 10.27
N PHE A 3 13.31 -8.35 9.10
CA PHE A 3 11.88 -8.52 8.83
C PHE A 3 11.49 -9.99 8.78
N LYS A 4 10.29 -10.30 9.26
CA LYS A 4 9.68 -11.63 9.13
C LYS A 4 9.19 -11.85 7.70
N PRO A 5 9.04 -13.11 7.25
CA PRO A 5 8.53 -13.40 5.90
C PRO A 5 7.16 -12.76 5.63
N ILE A 6 6.27 -12.73 6.62
CA ILE A 6 4.95 -12.09 6.51
C ILE A 6 5.06 -10.57 6.32
N GLU A 7 6.05 -9.94 6.94
CA GLU A 7 6.30 -8.50 6.82
C GLU A 7 6.87 -8.17 5.44
N LEU A 8 7.76 -9.01 4.91
CA LEU A 8 8.28 -8.88 3.55
C LEU A 8 7.17 -9.03 2.50
N ALA A 9 6.28 -10.00 2.68
CA ALA A 9 5.12 -10.17 1.80
C ALA A 9 4.18 -8.95 1.84
N PHE A 10 3.94 -8.40 3.03
CA PHE A 10 3.15 -7.18 3.20
C PHE A 10 3.79 -5.96 2.53
N ILE A 11 5.11 -5.79 2.68
CA ILE A 11 5.87 -4.73 2.00
C ILE A 11 5.79 -4.88 0.48
N ALA A 12 5.94 -6.10 -0.04
CA ALA A 12 5.83 -6.39 -1.47
C ALA A 12 4.42 -6.07 -2.00
N LEU A 13 3.37 -6.40 -1.24
CA LEU A 13 1.98 -6.03 -1.58
C LEU A 13 1.76 -4.52 -1.58
N GLY A 14 2.34 -3.79 -0.63
CA GLY A 14 2.32 -2.33 -0.62
C GLY A 14 2.96 -1.73 -1.87
N GLY A 15 4.11 -2.27 -2.28
CA GLY A 15 4.77 -1.88 -3.52
C GLY A 15 3.93 -2.20 -4.76
N ALA A 16 3.35 -3.40 -4.84
CA ALA A 16 2.47 -3.80 -5.94
C ALA A 16 1.23 -2.91 -6.05
N LEU A 17 0.60 -2.56 -4.92
CA LEU A 17 -0.52 -1.62 -4.87
C LEU A 17 -0.12 -0.24 -5.37
N GLY A 18 1.05 0.27 -4.96
CA GLY A 18 1.59 1.54 -5.46
C GLY A 18 1.88 1.54 -6.96
N LEU A 19 2.41 0.43 -7.47
CA LEU A 19 2.62 0.22 -8.90
C LEU A 19 1.30 0.25 -9.68
N LEU A 20 0.31 -0.53 -9.25
CA LEU A 20 -1.00 -0.62 -9.91
C LEU A 20 -1.75 0.71 -9.88
N THR A 21 -1.75 1.40 -8.75
CA THR A 21 -2.38 2.72 -8.61
C THR A 21 -1.66 3.78 -9.43
N GLY A 22 -0.33 3.80 -9.44
CA GLY A 22 0.47 4.69 -10.29
C GLY A 22 0.22 4.46 -11.79
N LEU A 23 0.11 3.20 -12.22
CA LEU A 23 -0.26 2.85 -13.60
C LEU A 23 -1.69 3.29 -13.94
N ALA A 24 -2.64 3.10 -13.03
CA ALA A 24 -4.03 3.53 -13.23
C ALA A 24 -4.14 5.06 -13.34
N VAL A 25 -3.38 5.80 -12.53
CA VAL A 25 -3.26 7.26 -12.66
C VAL A 25 -2.66 7.65 -14.01
N LYS A 26 -1.55 7.02 -14.41
CA LYS A 26 -0.88 7.29 -15.69
C LYS A 26 -1.77 6.96 -16.90
N ALA A 27 -2.61 5.94 -16.79
CA ALA A 27 -3.56 5.54 -17.83
C ALA A 27 -4.81 6.43 -17.88
N GLY A 28 -4.94 7.42 -16.98
CA GLY A 28 -6.12 8.30 -16.89
C GLY A 28 -7.37 7.60 -16.32
N LEU A 29 -7.23 6.41 -15.73
CA LEU A 29 -8.31 5.68 -15.07
C LEU A 29 -8.66 6.28 -13.71
N LEU A 30 -7.72 7.00 -13.10
CA LEU A 30 -7.89 7.70 -11.83
C LEU A 30 -7.68 9.21 -12.03
N PRO A 31 -8.66 10.06 -11.68
CA PRO A 31 -8.52 11.50 -11.79
C PRO A 31 -7.50 12.02 -10.78
N GLN A 32 -6.53 12.81 -11.26
CA GLN A 32 -5.45 13.37 -10.44
C GLN A 32 -5.90 14.54 -9.52
N GLY A 33 -7.08 15.11 -9.78
CA GLY A 33 -7.65 16.22 -8.99
C GLY A 33 -9.07 15.95 -8.50
N GLY A 34 -9.46 14.67 -8.39
CA GLY A 34 -10.75 14.27 -7.84
C GLY A 34 -10.80 14.40 -6.32
N ALA A 35 -12.00 14.30 -5.74
CA ALA A 35 -12.21 14.38 -4.28
C ALA A 35 -11.44 13.32 -3.47
N VAL A 36 -10.92 12.27 -4.12
CA VAL A 36 -10.17 11.18 -3.49
C VAL A 36 -8.75 11.15 -4.08
N PRO A 37 -7.76 11.63 -3.33
CA PRO A 37 -6.36 11.52 -3.72
C PRO A 37 -5.92 10.06 -3.93
N PRO A 38 -5.06 9.77 -4.93
CA PRO A 38 -4.61 8.41 -5.23
C PRO A 38 -3.92 7.69 -4.06
N PHE A 39 -3.24 8.42 -3.16
CA PHE A 39 -2.61 7.82 -1.99
C PHE A 39 -3.62 7.22 -0.98
N LEU A 40 -4.87 7.71 -0.96
CA LEU A 40 -5.92 7.13 -0.12
C LEU A 40 -6.30 5.73 -0.59
N ILE A 41 -6.26 5.48 -1.90
CA ILE A 41 -6.50 4.14 -2.47
C ILE A 41 -5.41 3.18 -1.98
N LEU A 42 -4.17 3.66 -1.93
CA LEU A 42 -3.02 2.93 -1.40
C LEU A 42 -3.20 2.61 0.09
N LEU A 43 -3.60 3.60 0.89
CA LEU A 43 -3.84 3.43 2.33
C LEU A 43 -4.98 2.43 2.60
N LEU A 44 -6.09 2.56 1.87
CA LEU A 44 -7.21 1.63 1.95
C LEU A 44 -6.82 0.22 1.51
N GLY A 45 -6.07 0.10 0.42
CA GLY A 45 -5.57 -1.19 -0.07
C GLY A 45 -4.68 -1.90 0.96
N LEU A 46 -3.73 -1.18 1.57
CA LEU A 46 -2.88 -1.72 2.64
C LEU A 46 -3.70 -2.13 3.88
N GLY A 47 -4.67 -1.31 4.28
CA GLY A 47 -5.58 -1.63 5.38
C GLY A 47 -6.40 -2.89 5.10
N LEU A 48 -6.92 -3.05 3.87
CA LEU A 48 -7.65 -4.25 3.45
C LEU A 48 -6.76 -5.49 3.45
N VAL A 49 -5.54 -5.40 2.92
CA VAL A 49 -4.57 -6.51 2.96
C VAL A 49 -4.33 -6.97 4.40
N GLU A 50 -4.21 -6.02 5.33
CA GLU A 50 -4.03 -6.34 6.74
C GLU A 50 -5.27 -6.98 7.36
N ILE A 51 -6.47 -6.50 7.06
CA ILE A 51 -7.72 -7.10 7.54
C ILE A 51 -7.86 -8.54 7.02
N VAL A 52 -7.57 -8.77 5.74
CA VAL A 52 -7.62 -10.11 5.13
C VAL A 52 -6.58 -11.03 5.78
N ALA A 53 -5.36 -10.54 6.01
CA ALA A 53 -4.32 -11.32 6.68
C ALA A 53 -4.68 -11.63 8.15
N ALA A 54 -5.24 -10.66 8.87
CA ALA A 54 -5.76 -10.81 10.23
C ALA A 54 -6.85 -11.88 10.30
N TYR A 55 -7.80 -11.81 9.38
CA TYR A 55 -8.88 -12.78 9.26
C TYR A 55 -8.35 -14.19 8.96
N ALA A 56 -7.46 -14.33 7.97
CA ALA A 56 -6.91 -15.63 7.57
C ALA A 56 -6.04 -16.31 8.65
N THR A 57 -5.39 -15.52 9.52
CA THR A 57 -4.51 -16.03 10.58
C THR A 57 -5.16 -16.08 11.96
N GLY A 58 -6.42 -15.61 12.09
CA GLY A 58 -7.13 -15.53 13.37
C GLY A 58 -6.46 -14.61 14.40
N ARG A 59 -5.61 -13.68 13.95
CA ARG A 59 -4.87 -12.75 14.83
C ARG A 59 -5.42 -11.34 14.65
N PRO A 60 -5.51 -10.53 15.73
CA PRO A 60 -6.01 -9.18 15.62
C PRO A 60 -5.11 -8.31 14.72
N PRO A 61 -5.73 -7.39 13.94
CA PRO A 61 -4.99 -6.39 13.17
C PRO A 61 -4.17 -5.54 14.15
N GLY A 62 -2.89 -5.29 13.85
CA GLY A 62 -1.97 -4.74 14.86
C GLY A 62 -0.81 -5.67 15.19
N MET A 63 -1.06 -6.98 15.21
CA MET A 63 -0.10 -7.96 15.73
C MET A 63 0.67 -8.73 14.66
N LEU A 64 0.22 -8.70 13.40
CA LEU A 64 0.84 -9.45 12.31
C LEU A 64 2.04 -8.75 11.69
N VAL A 65 1.91 -7.44 11.48
CA VAL A 65 2.91 -6.61 10.81
C VAL A 65 3.31 -5.51 11.79
N ALA A 66 4.59 -5.47 12.17
CA ALA A 66 5.06 -4.42 13.05
C ALA A 66 4.99 -3.05 12.35
N MET A 67 4.81 -1.98 13.13
CA MET A 67 4.73 -0.61 12.60
C MET A 67 5.85 -0.23 11.62
N PRO A 68 7.14 -0.62 11.83
CA PRO A 68 8.20 -0.33 10.85
C PRO A 68 7.95 -0.94 9.47
N ALA A 69 7.42 -2.16 9.40
CA ALA A 69 7.11 -2.82 8.14
C ALA A 69 5.90 -2.18 7.45
N ARG A 70 4.90 -1.71 8.21
CA ARG A 70 3.77 -0.94 7.66
C ARG A 70 4.21 0.38 7.06
N MET A 71 5.06 1.12 7.77
CA MET A 71 5.61 2.39 7.29
C MET A 71 6.44 2.18 6.02
N LEU A 72 7.24 1.12 5.96
CA LEU A 72 7.99 0.77 4.75
C LEU A 72 7.06 0.40 3.59
N ALA A 73 6.05 -0.43 3.82
CA ALA A 73 5.09 -0.82 2.78
C ALA A 73 4.37 0.41 2.18
N PHE A 74 3.96 1.34 3.05
CA PHE A 74 3.34 2.59 2.63
C PHE A 74 4.33 3.50 1.90
N ALA A 75 5.53 3.70 2.42
CA ALA A 75 6.56 4.53 1.78
C ALA A 75 6.96 3.99 0.41
N LEU A 76 7.12 2.66 0.26
CA LEU A 76 7.37 2.01 -1.02
C LEU A 76 6.20 2.19 -1.98
N GLY A 77 4.98 1.96 -1.50
CA GLY A 77 3.77 2.13 -2.30
C GLY A 77 3.62 3.56 -2.82
N VAL A 78 3.70 4.55 -1.94
CA VAL A 78 3.64 5.97 -2.32
C VAL A 78 4.81 6.35 -3.24
N GLY A 79 6.02 5.85 -2.97
CA GLY A 79 7.18 6.08 -3.84
C GLY A 79 6.96 5.59 -5.26
N LEU A 80 6.40 4.39 -5.43
CA LEU A 80 6.07 3.82 -6.73
C LEU A 80 4.89 4.53 -7.40
N LEU A 81 3.87 4.91 -6.63
CA LEU A 81 2.77 5.74 -7.12
C LEU A 81 3.29 7.07 -7.66
N LEU A 82 4.20 7.73 -6.95
CA LEU A 82 4.80 9.00 -7.36
C LEU A 82 5.67 8.84 -8.61
N LEU A 83 6.48 7.78 -8.65
CA LEU A 83 7.38 7.50 -9.77
C LEU A 83 6.62 7.27 -11.08
N LEU A 84 5.41 6.73 -11.01
CA LEU A 84 4.60 6.42 -12.19
C LEU A 84 3.48 7.43 -12.47
N GLY A 85 2.87 7.98 -11.43
CA GLY A 85 1.73 8.90 -11.48
C GLY A 85 2.11 10.37 -11.56
N GLY A 86 3.37 10.72 -11.28
CA GLY A 86 3.95 12.02 -11.62
C GLY A 86 3.74 13.16 -10.62
N GLN A 87 2.91 13.03 -9.58
CA GLN A 87 2.82 13.97 -8.44
C GLN A 87 1.89 13.53 -7.29
N LEU A 88 2.16 14.07 -6.08
CA LEU A 88 1.26 14.10 -4.91
C LEU A 88 0.31 15.30 -5.10
N SER A 89 -0.71 15.15 -5.94
CA SER A 89 -1.78 16.14 -6.09
C SER A 89 -3.04 15.69 -5.37
#